data_AF-A0A1G6G246-F1
#
_entry.id   AF-A0A1G6G246-F1
#
_cell.length_a   1.000
_cell.length_b   1.000
_cell.length_c   1.000
_cell.angle_alpha   90.00
_cell.angle_beta   90.00
_cell.angle_gamma   90.00
#
_symmetry.space_group_name_H-M   'P 1'
#
loop_
_entity.id
_entity.type
_entity.pdbx_description
1 polymer ?
#
loop_
_entity_poly.entity_id
_entity_poly.type
_entity_poly.pdbx_seq_one_letter_code
_entity_poly.pdbx_strand_id
1 'polypeptide(L)'
;MEKVIMGTRLPAKLWLDEVEDSCMSQIMDLTSLPFAFKHIAIMPDAHAGKGMPIGGVLATNGVIVPNAVGVDIGCGMCAIKTNLKAEDFSYTDLTSIMSKIRAVVPLGFDHQNKKQDQGYRNV
;
A
#
# COMPACT_ATOMS: atom_id res chain seq x y z
N MET A 1 -18.36 5.37 -5.99
CA MET A 1 -18.61 4.07 -5.32
C MET A 1 -19.31 3.23 -6.34
N GLU A 2 -18.66 2.16 -6.79
CA GLU A 2 -19.14 1.40 -7.95
C GLU A 2 -20.03 0.24 -7.53
N LYS A 3 -19.77 -0.38 -6.36
CA LYS A 3 -20.53 -1.55 -5.91
C LYS A 3 -20.56 -1.67 -4.38
N VAL A 4 -21.66 -2.20 -3.85
CA VAL A 4 -21.77 -2.62 -2.45
C VAL A 4 -22.21 -4.07 -2.42
N ILE A 5 -21.49 -4.90 -1.68
CA ILE A 5 -21.84 -6.29 -1.44
C ILE A 5 -22.11 -6.50 0.04
N MET A 6 -23.07 -7.36 0.36
CA MET A 6 -23.32 -7.75 1.74
C MET A 6 -22.39 -8.90 2.11
N GLY A 7 -21.50 -8.65 3.07
CA GLY A 7 -20.69 -9.66 3.70
C GLY A 7 -21.43 -10.39 4.83
N THR A 8 -20.69 -11.17 5.61
CA THR A 8 -21.25 -12.02 6.68
C THR A 8 -21.91 -11.21 7.79
N ARG A 9 -21.29 -10.10 8.22
CA ARG A 9 -21.84 -9.22 9.27
C ARG A 9 -21.97 -7.76 8.84
N LEU A 10 -21.07 -7.30 7.97
CA LEU A 10 -21.03 -5.92 7.50
C LEU A 10 -20.97 -5.85 5.96
N PRO A 11 -21.43 -4.76 5.36
CA PRO A 11 -21.22 -4.53 3.93
C PRO A 11 -19.74 -4.31 3.60
N ALA A 12 -19.35 -4.68 2.38
CA ALA A 12 -18.12 -4.24 1.75
C ALA A 12 -18.45 -3.27 0.60
N LYS A 13 -17.70 -2.17 0.52
CA LYS A 13 -17.83 -1.13 -0.50
C LYS A 13 -16.65 -1.21 -1.46
N LEU A 14 -16.95 -1.32 -2.74
CA LEU A 14 -16.00 -1.64 -3.80
C LEU A 14 -15.93 -0.48 -4.81
N TRP A 15 -14.71 -0.16 -5.23
CA TRP A 15 -14.38 0.79 -6.30
C TRP A 15 -13.60 0.08 -7.42
N LEU A 16 -14.05 -1.12 -7.77
CA LEU A 16 -13.53 -1.93 -8.87
C LEU A 16 -14.65 -2.79 -9.44
N ASP A 17 -14.53 -3.10 -10.73
CA ASP A 17 -15.51 -3.89 -11.47
C ASP A 17 -15.41 -5.38 -11.14
N GLU A 18 -14.19 -5.91 -11.19
CA GLU A 18 -13.90 -7.33 -11.00
C GLU A 18 -13.00 -7.55 -9.78
N VAL A 19 -13.23 -8.67 -9.09
CA VAL A 19 -12.47 -9.09 -7.91
C VAL A 19 -12.17 -10.57 -8.07
N GLU A 20 -10.90 -10.95 -7.99
CA GLU A 20 -10.50 -12.36 -8.01
C GLU A 20 -11.05 -13.12 -6.79
N ASP A 21 -11.29 -14.43 -6.94
CA ASP A 21 -11.94 -15.25 -5.92
C ASP A 21 -11.19 -15.28 -4.58
N SER A 22 -9.86 -15.30 -4.63
CA SER A 22 -8.97 -15.27 -3.45
C SER A 22 -9.12 -13.95 -2.69
N CYS A 23 -9.17 -12.82 -3.39
CA CYS A 23 -9.40 -11.50 -2.83
C CYS A 23 -10.82 -11.40 -2.24
N MET A 24 -11.83 -11.87 -2.98
CA MET A 24 -13.22 -11.90 -2.51
C MET A 24 -13.37 -12.72 -1.22
N SER A 25 -12.69 -13.87 -1.13
CA SER A 25 -12.68 -14.70 0.09
C SER A 25 -12.15 -13.93 1.29
N GLN A 26 -11.04 -13.21 1.13
CA GLN A 26 -10.49 -12.35 2.19
C GLN A 26 -11.45 -11.21 2.56
N ILE A 27 -12.11 -10.58 1.58
CA ILE A 27 -13.14 -9.56 1.85
C ILE A 27 -14.26 -10.14 2.73
N MET A 28 -14.75 -11.34 2.40
CA MET A 28 -15.79 -12.01 3.17
C MET A 28 -15.32 -12.33 4.59
N ASP A 29 -14.10 -12.85 4.76
CA ASP A 29 -13.52 -13.10 6.08
C ASP A 29 -13.46 -11.83 6.93
N LEU A 30 -13.02 -10.71 6.35
CA LEU A 30 -12.96 -9.41 7.04
C LEU A 30 -14.34 -8.91 7.46
N THR A 31 -15.36 -9.11 6.61
CA THR A 31 -16.73 -8.71 6.95
C THR A 31 -17.33 -9.54 8.09
N SER A 32 -16.75 -10.69 8.42
CA SER A 32 -17.18 -11.55 9.54
C SER A 32 -16.59 -11.12 10.89
N LEU A 33 -15.51 -10.34 10.89
CA LEU A 33 -14.78 -10.00 12.10
C LEU A 33 -15.67 -9.24 13.10
N PRO A 34 -15.75 -9.67 14.38
CA PRO A 34 -16.67 -9.08 15.36
C PRO A 34 -16.30 -7.63 15.71
N PHE A 35 -15.03 -7.27 15.58
CA PHE A 35 -14.49 -5.95 15.86
C PHE A 35 -14.39 -5.04 14.62
N ALA A 36 -14.73 -5.53 13.42
CA ALA A 36 -14.78 -4.67 12.22
C ALA A 36 -15.84 -3.58 12.39
N PHE A 37 -15.54 -2.36 11.95
CA PHE A 37 -16.39 -1.20 12.20
C PHE A 37 -17.07 -0.72 10.93
N LYS A 38 -18.41 -0.73 10.92
CA LYS A 38 -19.34 -0.24 9.87
C LYS A 38 -19.27 -0.93 8.50
N HIS A 39 -18.10 -1.06 7.89
CA HIS A 39 -17.93 -1.67 6.56
C HIS A 39 -16.45 -1.96 6.27
N ILE A 40 -16.21 -2.80 5.27
CA ILE A 40 -14.90 -2.93 4.61
C ILE A 40 -14.90 -2.03 3.37
N ALA A 41 -13.81 -1.32 3.10
CA ALA A 41 -13.66 -0.57 1.86
C ALA A 41 -12.53 -1.17 1.01
N ILE A 42 -12.79 -1.34 -0.29
CA ILE A 42 -11.91 -2.02 -1.23
C ILE A 42 -11.60 -1.05 -2.36
N MET A 43 -10.32 -0.70 -2.48
CA MET A 43 -9.80 0.26 -3.44
C MET A 43 -9.71 -0.35 -4.85
N PRO A 44 -9.57 0.48 -5.90
CA PRO A 44 -9.54 0.02 -7.29
C PRO A 44 -8.39 -0.93 -7.64
N ASP A 45 -7.30 -0.89 -6.89
CA ASP A 45 -6.08 -1.68 -7.07
C ASP A 45 -6.07 -2.98 -6.24
N ALA A 46 -7.21 -3.34 -5.67
CA ALA A 46 -7.28 -4.43 -4.71
C ALA A 46 -7.03 -5.81 -5.33
N HIS A 47 -6.24 -6.62 -4.62
CA HIS A 47 -5.93 -8.00 -4.96
C HIS A 47 -5.59 -8.79 -3.68
N ALA A 48 -5.50 -10.11 -3.80
CA ALA A 48 -5.27 -10.98 -2.67
C ALA A 48 -3.93 -10.67 -2.00
N GLY A 49 -4.00 -10.42 -0.69
CA GLY A 49 -2.83 -10.33 0.18
C GLY A 49 -2.71 -11.59 1.03
N LYS A 50 -2.29 -11.42 2.28
CA LYS A 50 -2.23 -12.51 3.27
C LYS A 50 -3.28 -12.26 4.35
N GLY A 51 -4.52 -12.70 4.15
CA GLY A 51 -5.62 -12.52 5.10
C GLY A 51 -6.24 -11.11 5.15
N MET A 52 -5.57 -10.12 4.55
CA MET A 52 -6.09 -8.80 4.25
C MET A 52 -5.78 -8.54 2.76
N PRO A 53 -6.76 -8.11 1.94
CA PRO A 53 -6.48 -7.67 0.57
C PRO A 53 -5.52 -6.49 0.57
N ILE A 54 -4.58 -6.48 -0.38
CA ILE A 54 -3.90 -5.24 -0.75
C ILE A 54 -4.97 -4.30 -1.31
N GLY A 55 -4.86 -2.99 -1.03
CA GLY A 55 -5.92 -2.04 -1.38
C GLY A 55 -7.19 -2.16 -0.51
N GLY A 56 -7.18 -2.94 0.58
CA GLY A 56 -8.30 -3.00 1.52
C GLY A 56 -8.17 -2.03 2.69
N VAL A 57 -9.29 -1.58 3.24
CA VAL A 57 -9.38 -0.77 4.46
C VAL A 57 -10.32 -1.45 5.45
N LEU A 58 -9.78 -1.77 6.62
CA LEU A 58 -10.50 -2.32 7.77
C LEU A 58 -10.38 -1.32 8.93
N ALA A 59 -11.50 -0.70 9.31
CA ALA A 59 -11.59 0.00 10.58
C ALA A 59 -11.96 -1.00 11.68
N THR A 60 -11.30 -0.93 12.84
CA THR A 60 -11.55 -1.83 13.97
C THR A 60 -11.95 -1.05 15.23
N ASN A 61 -12.67 -1.69 16.14
CA ASN A 61 -12.97 -1.15 17.47
C ASN A 61 -12.19 -1.93 18.55
N GLY A 62 -11.33 -1.24 19.31
CA GLY A 62 -10.63 -1.80 20.48
C GLY A 62 -9.56 -2.83 20.17
N VAL A 63 -9.19 -3.05 18.91
CA VAL A 63 -8.15 -4.01 18.51
C VAL A 63 -7.26 -3.49 17.40
N ILE A 64 -6.03 -3.98 17.35
CA ILE A 64 -5.09 -3.78 16.25
C ILE A 64 -4.89 -5.15 15.58
N VAL A 65 -4.87 -5.17 14.24
CA VAL A 65 -4.58 -6.37 13.44
C VAL A 65 -3.26 -6.13 12.71
N PRO A 66 -2.09 -6.52 13.26
CA PRO A 66 -0.79 -6.21 12.65
C PRO A 66 -0.68 -6.69 11.21
N ASN A 67 -1.24 -7.87 10.93
CA ASN A 67 -1.23 -8.45 9.59
C ASN A 67 -2.06 -7.65 8.55
N ALA A 68 -3.01 -6.81 9.00
CA ALA A 68 -3.76 -5.91 8.11
C ALA A 68 -2.98 -4.64 7.74
N VAL A 69 -1.85 -4.36 8.40
CA VAL A 69 -0.93 -3.27 8.04
C VAL A 69 -0.01 -3.69 6.88
N GLY A 70 0.38 -4.96 6.85
CA GLY A 70 1.35 -5.51 5.91
C GLY A 70 2.70 -5.82 6.55
N VAL A 71 3.51 -6.62 5.85
CA VAL A 71 4.83 -7.05 6.33
C VAL A 71 5.85 -5.90 6.26
N ASP A 72 5.76 -5.07 5.23
CA ASP A 72 6.62 -3.90 5.03
C ASP A 72 5.95 -2.64 5.64
N ILE A 73 6.02 -2.55 6.96
CA ILE A 73 5.39 -1.46 7.72
C ILE A 73 6.10 -0.15 7.40
N GLY A 74 5.33 0.83 6.94
CA GLY A 74 5.84 2.13 6.52
C GLY A 74 6.22 2.20 5.04
N CYS A 75 5.96 1.13 4.26
CA CYS A 75 5.99 1.22 2.81
C CYS A 75 5.06 2.35 2.35
N GLY A 76 5.57 3.21 1.47
CA GLY A 76 4.89 4.42 1.04
C GLY A 76 5.74 5.21 0.07
N MET A 77 5.21 6.38 -0.30
CA MET A 77 5.83 7.25 -1.29
C MET A 77 6.20 8.59 -0.66
N CYS A 78 7.37 9.12 -1.04
CA CYS A 78 7.75 10.50 -0.79
C CYS A 78 7.90 11.21 -2.13
N ALA A 79 7.36 12.42 -2.24
CA ALA A 79 7.50 13.27 -3.42
C ALA A 79 8.07 14.62 -3.02
N ILE A 80 9.10 15.08 -3.74
CA ILE A 80 9.72 16.40 -3.56
C ILE A 80 9.46 17.21 -4.83
N LYS A 81 8.74 18.33 -4.67
CA LYS A 81 8.48 19.26 -5.76
C LYS A 81 9.73 20.11 -6.03
N THR A 82 10.11 20.22 -7.31
CA THR A 82 11.16 21.14 -7.77
C THR A 82 10.54 22.29 -8.57
N ASN A 83 11.36 23.26 -8.94
CA ASN A 83 11.02 24.36 -9.86
C ASN A 83 11.34 24.02 -11.33
N LEU A 84 11.79 22.80 -11.60
CA LEU A 84 12.19 22.34 -12.93
C LEU A 84 10.97 21.82 -13.70
N LYS A 85 10.93 22.02 -15.01
CA LYS A 85 9.84 21.50 -15.85
C LYS A 85 10.31 20.37 -16.74
N ALA A 86 9.40 19.45 -17.05
CA ALA A 86 9.73 18.30 -17.91
C ALA A 86 10.19 18.71 -19.32
N GLU A 87 9.65 19.82 -19.85
CA GLU A 87 9.99 20.36 -21.18
C GLU A 87 11.44 20.87 -21.29
N ASP A 88 12.10 21.15 -20.16
CA ASP A 88 13.47 21.66 -20.12
C ASP A 88 14.54 20.55 -20.30
N PHE A 89 14.13 19.28 -20.35
CA PHE A 89 15.05 18.14 -20.37
C PHE A 89 14.94 17.34 -21.66
N SER A 90 16.10 17.09 -22.27
CA SER A 90 16.23 16.09 -23.33
C SER A 90 16.24 14.67 -22.74
N TYR A 91 16.01 13.67 -23.60
CA TYR A 91 16.17 12.26 -23.22
C TYR A 91 17.57 11.95 -22.64
N THR A 92 18.61 12.59 -23.17
CA THR A 92 19.98 12.47 -22.68
C THR A 92 20.16 13.03 -21.27
N ASP A 93 19.50 14.16 -20.95
CA ASP A 93 19.55 14.73 -19.60
C ASP A 93 18.86 13.82 -18.59
N LEU A 94 17.68 13.30 -18.93
CA LEU A 94 16.93 12.36 -18.07
C LEU A 94 17.74 11.08 -17.81
N THR A 95 18.42 10.56 -18.83
CA THR A 95 19.30 9.39 -18.70
C THR A 95 20.49 9.67 -17.79
N SER A 96 21.08 10.86 -17.88
CA SER A 96 22.18 11.30 -17.00
C SER A 96 21.72 11.45 -15.55
N ILE A 97 20.56 12.06 -15.33
CA ILE A 97 19.95 12.19 -14.00
C ILE A 97 19.69 10.81 -13.39
N MET A 98 19.06 9.89 -14.13
CA MET A 98 18.77 8.55 -13.63
C MET A 98 20.06 7.76 -13.31
N SER A 99 21.10 7.92 -14.12
CA SER A 99 22.42 7.31 -13.88
C SER A 99 23.04 7.81 -12.57
N LYS A 100 22.95 9.12 -12.30
CA LYS A 100 23.43 9.72 -11.05
C LYS A 100 22.63 9.24 -9.84
N ILE A 101 21.29 9.15 -9.95
CA ILE A 101 20.43 8.62 -8.90
C ILE A 101 20.83 7.18 -8.55
N ARG A 102 21.00 6.31 -9.54
CA ARG A 102 21.41 4.91 -9.32
C ARG A 102 22.80 4.77 -8.69
N ALA A 103 23.71 5.72 -8.96
CA ALA A 103 25.04 5.69 -8.35
C ALA A 103 25.03 6.10 -6.87
N VAL A 104 24.09 6.94 -6.44
CA VAL A 104 24.03 7.47 -5.06
C VAL A 104 22.97 6.83 -4.18
N VAL A 105 21.91 6.26 -4.76
CA VAL A 105 20.85 5.55 -4.05
C VAL A 105 21.15 4.05 -4.11
N PRO A 106 21.62 3.43 -3.01
CA PRO A 106 21.89 2.00 -2.99
C PRO A 106 20.59 1.19 -3.17
N LEU A 107 20.63 0.16 -4.01
CA LEU A 107 19.49 -0.71 -4.32
C LEU A 107 19.84 -2.16 -3.99
N GLY A 108 18.86 -2.94 -3.54
CA GLY A 108 19.04 -4.36 -3.24
C GLY A 108 19.66 -4.64 -1.87
N PHE A 109 19.80 -5.93 -1.57
CA PHE A 109 20.19 -6.41 -0.24
C PHE A 109 21.69 -6.32 0.03
N ASP A 110 22.52 -6.26 -1.01
CA ASP A 110 23.98 -6.37 -0.91
C ASP A 110 24.68 -5.05 -0.51
N HIS A 111 23.94 -3.94 -0.48
CA HIS A 111 24.49 -2.62 -0.17
C HIS A 111 24.34 -2.23 1.31
N GLN A 112 23.60 -3.00 2.11
CA GLN A 112 23.35 -2.71 3.53
C GLN A 112 24.20 -3.61 4.44
N ASN A 113 25.44 -3.19 4.70
CA ASN A 113 26.36 -3.92 5.60
C ASN A 113 26.22 -3.55 7.09
N LYS A 114 25.37 -2.57 7.43
CA LYS A 114 25.18 -2.07 8.80
C LYS A 114 23.71 -1.75 9.03
N LYS A 115 23.22 -2.05 10.24
CA LYS A 115 21.86 -1.64 10.67
C LYS A 115 21.75 -0.12 10.67
N GLN A 116 20.60 0.39 10.26
CA GLN A 116 20.26 1.81 10.33
C GLN A 116 20.32 2.30 11.78
N ASP A 117 20.93 3.47 11.99
CA ASP A 117 21.03 4.11 13.30
C ASP A 117 19.63 4.43 13.83
N GLN A 118 19.39 4.16 15.12
CA GLN A 118 18.12 4.41 15.77
C GLN A 118 17.81 5.91 15.93
N GLY A 119 18.80 6.80 15.82
CA GLY A 119 18.61 8.26 15.88
C GLY A 119 17.68 8.82 14.79
N TYR A 120 17.49 8.10 13.68
CA TYR A 120 16.61 8.51 12.58
C TYR A 120 15.13 8.13 12.78
N ARG A 121 14.74 7.53 13.92
CA ARG A 121 13.35 7.12 14.20
C ARG A 121 12.45 8.24 14.73
N ASN A 122 13.00 9.41 15.05
CA ASN A 122 12.29 10.51 15.72
C ASN A 122 12.00 11.72 14.82
N VAL A 123 11.89 11.50 13.51
CA VAL A 123 11.35 12.49 12.56
C VAL A 123 9.89 12.21 12.28
#